data_AF-A0A091C2R7-F1
#
_entry.id   AF-A0A091C2R7-F1
#
_cell.length_a   1.000
_cell.length_b   1.000
_cell.length_c   1.000
_cell.angle_alpha   90.00
_cell.angle_beta   90.00
_cell.angle_gamma   90.00
#
_symmetry.space_group_name_H-M   'P 1'
#
loop_
_entity.id
_entity.type
_entity.pdbx_description
1 polymer ?
#
loop_
_entity_poly.entity_id
_entity_poly.type
_entity_poly.pdbx_seq_one_letter_code
_entity_poly.pdbx_strand_id
1 'polypeptide(L)'
;MSLEAKEFITKFESFCPLWLAEQGDPCGLHIGSLDKKIDRVMMTLDVRPEVVSEAIEKDIDLIVAKHPPIFRPVDRLVADDPQTKMYIDLVKHDIAVYAAHTNMDIIWGGLNDWFCEMLGIKESHYLVKTHEARLKKLAVYVPSDNGKQMREALAKTGAGTQGNYRNTSYSLTGVGRFTPNKKANPTIGTQDQEEQVQETRIEVVFPETLQEKVLQAMYQAHPYEEPAYDSFTFR
;
A
#
# COMPACT_ATOMS: atom_id res chain seq x y z
N MET A 1 -12.88 -21.32 5.66
CA MET A 1 -12.70 -20.80 4.28
C MET A 1 -11.30 -20.26 4.27
N SER A 2 -10.41 -20.88 3.49
CA SER A 2 -9.02 -20.47 3.43
C SER A 2 -8.86 -19.20 2.60
N LEU A 3 -8.01 -18.29 3.07
CA LEU A 3 -7.71 -16.99 2.46
C LEU A 3 -6.25 -17.00 1.97
N GLU A 4 -5.93 -16.32 0.88
CA GLU A 4 -4.51 -16.14 0.50
C GLU A 4 -3.81 -15.23 1.52
N ALA A 5 -2.63 -15.62 2.03
CA ALA A 5 -1.95 -14.85 3.07
C ALA A 5 -1.61 -13.43 2.60
N LYS A 6 -1.26 -13.26 1.31
CA LYS A 6 -1.07 -11.94 0.69
C LYS A 6 -2.32 -11.07 0.74
N GLU A 7 -3.51 -11.66 0.57
CA GLU A 7 -4.77 -10.92 0.64
C GLU A 7 -5.04 -10.46 2.08
N PHE A 8 -4.82 -11.34 3.06
CA PHE A 8 -4.90 -11.00 4.48
C PHE A 8 -3.95 -9.85 4.85
N ILE A 9 -2.66 -9.96 4.49
CA ILE A 9 -1.65 -8.95 4.79
C ILE A 9 -1.95 -7.63 4.07
N THR A 10 -2.41 -7.66 2.81
CA THR A 10 -2.83 -6.45 2.10
C THR A 10 -3.96 -5.74 2.85
N LYS A 11 -4.93 -6.50 3.37
CA LYS A 11 -6.02 -5.93 4.16
C LYS A 11 -5.53 -5.42 5.51
N PHE A 12 -4.64 -6.14 6.17
CA PHE A 12 -4.02 -5.72 7.42
C PHE A 12 -3.22 -4.41 7.24
N GLU A 13 -2.39 -4.31 6.21
CA GLU A 13 -1.62 -3.10 5.88
C GLU A 13 -2.50 -1.92 5.48
N SER A 14 -3.73 -2.15 5.00
CA SER A 14 -4.70 -1.07 4.78
C SER A 14 -5.15 -0.39 6.09
N PHE A 15 -5.03 -1.10 7.22
CA PHE A 15 -5.27 -0.59 8.57
C PHE A 15 -3.97 -0.17 9.26
N CYS A 16 -2.88 -0.93 9.07
CA CYS A 16 -1.56 -0.69 9.67
C CYS A 16 -0.46 -0.57 8.59
N PRO A 17 -0.39 0.57 7.86
CA PRO A 17 0.50 0.71 6.72
C PRO A 17 2.00 0.67 7.07
N LEU A 18 2.80 -0.01 6.25
CA LEU A 18 4.25 -0.10 6.45
C LEU A 18 4.99 1.25 6.36
N TRP A 19 4.48 2.21 5.59
CA TRP A 19 5.12 3.53 5.46
C TRP A 19 5.08 4.38 6.74
N LEU A 20 4.29 3.96 7.73
CA LEU A 20 4.28 4.58 9.06
C LEU A 20 5.34 4.00 10.00
N ALA A 21 6.06 2.94 9.60
CA ALA A 21 7.15 2.42 10.41
C ALA A 21 8.31 3.43 10.44
N GLU A 22 8.89 3.63 11.62
CA GLU A 22 10.07 4.48 11.81
C GLU A 22 11.25 4.00 10.96
N GLN A 23 12.12 4.94 10.58
CA GLN A 23 13.26 4.62 9.75
C GLN A 23 14.17 3.57 10.39
N GLY A 24 14.37 2.45 9.71
CA GLY A 24 15.21 1.34 10.18
C GLY A 24 14.48 0.32 11.05
N ASP A 25 13.18 0.50 11.31
CA ASP A 25 12.38 -0.49 12.01
C ASP A 25 12.03 -1.69 11.09
N PRO A 26 12.38 -2.93 11.45
CA PRO A 26 12.15 -4.08 10.59
C PRO A 26 10.70 -4.57 10.69
N CYS A 27 9.74 -3.83 10.12
CA CYS A 27 8.37 -4.29 9.91
C CYS A 27 8.24 -5.16 8.66
N GLY A 28 7.14 -5.92 8.54
CA GLY A 28 6.85 -6.76 7.37
C GLY A 28 7.05 -8.26 7.61
N LEU A 29 7.22 -9.05 6.54
CA LEU A 29 7.44 -10.49 6.65
C LEU A 29 8.87 -10.80 7.12
N HIS A 30 9.01 -11.57 8.19
CA HIS A 30 10.29 -11.99 8.78
C HIS A 30 10.66 -13.43 8.45
N ILE A 31 9.69 -14.34 8.54
CA ILE A 31 9.90 -15.78 8.43
C ILE A 31 8.80 -16.37 7.55
N GLY A 32 9.15 -17.31 6.68
CA GLY A 32 8.21 -18.06 5.84
C GLY A 32 7.84 -17.34 4.54
N SER A 33 6.67 -17.67 4.00
CA SER A 33 6.13 -17.13 2.75
C SER A 33 4.68 -16.69 2.93
N LEU A 34 4.28 -15.62 2.23
CA LEU A 34 2.87 -15.24 2.10
C LEU A 34 2.21 -15.85 0.84
N ASP A 35 2.97 -16.55 0.01
CA ASP A 35 2.48 -17.24 -1.19
C ASP A 35 1.85 -18.59 -0.84
N LYS A 36 0.87 -18.55 0.05
CA LYS A 36 0.16 -19.72 0.56
C LYS A 36 -1.23 -19.34 1.07
N LYS A 37 -2.08 -20.34 1.18
CA LYS A 37 -3.37 -20.23 1.86
C LYS A 37 -3.18 -20.31 3.37
N ILE A 38 -4.01 -19.56 4.09
CA ILE A 38 -4.07 -19.56 5.55
C ILE A 38 -5.52 -19.77 6.01
N ASP A 39 -5.68 -20.51 7.10
CA ASP A 39 -6.95 -20.71 7.80
C ASP A 39 -6.90 -20.13 9.22
N ARG A 40 -5.70 -20.03 9.84
CA ARG A 40 -5.53 -19.65 11.24
C ARG A 40 -4.41 -18.62 11.40
N VAL A 41 -4.78 -17.50 12.01
CA VAL A 41 -3.86 -16.39 12.32
C VAL A 41 -3.75 -16.25 13.84
N MET A 42 -2.53 -16.08 14.34
CA MET A 42 -2.25 -15.75 15.74
C MET A 42 -1.70 -14.33 15.84
N MET A 43 -2.24 -13.53 16.77
CA MET A 43 -1.68 -12.23 17.13
C MET A 43 -0.85 -12.39 18.41
N THR A 44 0.36 -11.82 18.46
CA THR A 44 1.20 -11.85 19.67
C THR A 44 1.95 -10.54 19.88
N LEU A 45 2.37 -10.28 21.12
CA LEU A 45 3.34 -9.23 21.42
C LEU A 45 4.74 -9.66 20.99
N ASP A 46 5.22 -10.78 21.53
CA ASP A 46 6.55 -11.33 21.30
C ASP A 46 6.45 -12.74 20.70
N VAL A 47 7.40 -13.08 19.83
CA VAL A 47 7.59 -14.46 19.36
C VAL A 47 8.59 -15.13 20.30
N ARG A 48 8.08 -15.97 21.21
CA ARG A 48 8.87 -16.70 22.22
C ARG A 48 8.71 -18.21 22.06
N PRO A 49 9.55 -19.06 22.68
CA PRO A 49 9.47 -20.51 22.49
C PRO A 49 8.09 -21.10 22.81
N GLU A 50 7.41 -20.53 23.79
CA GLU A 50 6.08 -20.94 24.23
C GLU A 50 5.01 -20.56 23.19
N VAL A 51 5.14 -19.38 22.58
CA VAL A 51 4.25 -18.91 21.50
C VAL A 51 4.46 -19.76 20.25
N VAL A 52 5.70 -20.12 19.92
CA VAL A 52 6.00 -21.03 18.80
C VAL A 52 5.42 -22.42 19.07
N SER A 53 5.56 -22.94 20.29
CA SER A 53 4.98 -24.23 20.68
C SER A 53 3.46 -24.22 20.58
N GLU A 54 2.82 -23.16 21.06
CA GLU A 54 1.37 -22.95 20.96
C GLU A 54 0.92 -22.84 19.49
N ALA A 55 1.67 -22.12 18.66
CA ALA A 55 1.36 -21.94 17.25
C ALA A 55 1.40 -23.28 16.49
N ILE A 56 2.38 -24.13 16.80
CA ILE A 56 2.49 -25.49 16.25
C ILE A 56 1.33 -26.36 16.76
N GLU A 57 1.06 -26.37 18.07
CA GLU A 57 -0.02 -27.17 18.65
C GLU A 57 -1.41 -26.80 18.08
N LYS A 58 -1.60 -25.52 17.75
CA LYS A 58 -2.86 -24.98 17.24
C LYS A 58 -2.92 -24.88 15.72
N ASP A 59 -1.97 -25.47 14.99
CA ASP A 59 -1.89 -25.43 13.52
C ASP A 59 -2.04 -24.00 12.96
N ILE A 60 -1.30 -23.04 13.52
CA ILE A 60 -1.32 -21.65 13.06
C ILE A 60 -0.51 -21.50 11.77
N ASP A 61 -1.08 -20.87 10.75
CA ASP A 61 -0.39 -20.66 9.47
C ASP A 61 0.43 -19.36 9.43
N LEU A 62 -0.04 -18.34 10.14
CA LEU A 62 0.52 -16.98 10.16
C LEU A 62 0.47 -16.39 11.58
N ILE A 63 1.62 -15.93 12.08
CA ILE A 63 1.74 -15.12 13.28
C ILE A 63 1.91 -13.66 12.85
N VAL A 64 1.12 -12.76 13.41
CA VAL A 64 1.35 -11.31 13.37
C VAL A 64 1.84 -10.87 14.74
N ALA A 65 3.11 -10.49 14.82
CA ALA A 65 3.78 -10.08 16.05
C ALA A 65 3.95 -8.57 16.11
N LYS A 66 3.77 -7.98 17.29
CA LYS A 66 4.10 -6.57 17.52
C LYS A 66 5.61 -6.35 17.50
N HIS A 67 6.38 -7.10 18.28
CA HIS A 67 7.83 -6.99 18.28
C HIS A 67 8.44 -7.87 17.17
N PRO A 68 9.31 -7.32 16.31
CA PRO A 68 9.94 -8.08 15.25
C PRO A 68 10.82 -9.19 15.83
N PRO A 69 10.63 -10.47 15.45
CA PRO A 69 11.48 -11.55 15.96
C PRO A 69 12.95 -11.34 15.55
N ILE A 70 13.19 -10.90 14.31
CA ILE A 70 14.52 -10.61 13.78
C ILE A 70 14.73 -9.08 13.79
N PHE A 71 15.04 -8.51 14.96
CA PHE A 71 15.35 -7.08 15.06
C PHE A 71 16.76 -6.74 14.56
N ARG A 72 17.71 -7.67 14.75
CA ARG A 72 19.07 -7.60 14.21
C ARG A 72 19.27 -8.77 13.24
N PRO A 73 20.08 -8.61 12.17
CA PRO A 73 20.39 -9.69 11.26
C PRO A 73 20.91 -10.94 12.00
N VAL A 74 20.46 -12.11 11.56
CA VAL A 74 20.89 -13.40 12.14
C VAL A 74 22.21 -13.81 11.50
N ASP A 75 23.28 -13.93 12.28
CA ASP A 75 24.60 -14.32 11.77
C ASP A 75 24.69 -15.83 11.45
N ARG A 76 24.02 -16.66 12.25
CA ARG A 76 24.02 -18.13 12.13
C ARG A 76 22.65 -18.70 12.48
N LEU A 77 22.15 -19.64 11.69
CA LEU A 77 20.86 -20.30 11.94
C LEU A 77 21.11 -21.76 12.39
N VAL A 78 21.24 -21.94 13.69
CA VAL A 78 21.56 -23.23 14.35
C VAL A 78 20.56 -23.51 15.48
N ALA A 79 20.41 -24.76 15.90
CA ALA A 79 19.36 -25.16 16.85
C ALA A 79 19.80 -25.17 18.32
N ASP A 80 21.05 -24.82 18.60
CA ASP A 80 21.64 -24.74 19.95
C ASP A 80 21.32 -23.42 20.66
N ASP A 81 21.08 -22.34 19.93
CA ASP A 81 20.54 -21.09 20.45
C ASP A 81 18.99 -21.11 20.45
N PRO A 82 18.31 -20.74 21.56
CA PRO A 82 16.86 -20.77 21.65
C PRO A 82 16.15 -19.89 20.62
N GLN A 83 16.69 -18.71 20.30
CA GLN A 83 16.06 -17.78 19.36
C GLN A 83 16.12 -18.32 17.94
N THR A 84 17.27 -18.82 17.50
CA THR A 84 17.40 -19.41 16.16
C THR A 84 16.73 -20.77 16.06
N LYS A 85 16.63 -21.53 17.16
CA LYS A 85 15.81 -22.74 17.24
C LYS A 85 14.33 -22.44 16.95
N MET A 86 13.76 -21.39 17.54
CA MET A 86 12.39 -20.97 17.25
C MET A 86 12.18 -20.72 15.76
N TYR A 87 13.13 -20.05 15.10
CA TYR A 87 13.03 -19.77 13.65
C TYR A 87 13.04 -21.06 12.84
N ILE A 88 13.92 -22.00 13.18
CA ILE A 88 13.97 -23.32 12.54
C ILE A 88 12.64 -24.06 12.73
N ASP A 89 12.07 -24.01 13.93
CA ASP A 89 10.80 -24.68 14.23
C ASP A 89 9.64 -24.04 13.44
N LEU A 90 9.57 -22.70 13.36
CA LEU A 90 8.60 -21.98 12.53
C LEU A 90 8.71 -22.35 11.04
N VAL A 91 9.93 -22.38 10.50
CA VAL A 91 10.17 -22.75 9.09
C VAL A 91 9.78 -24.20 8.82
N LYS A 92 10.11 -25.14 9.72
CA LYS A 92 9.79 -26.56 9.55
C LYS A 92 8.30 -26.87 9.55
N HIS A 93 7.51 -26.08 10.26
CA HIS A 93 6.06 -26.23 10.32
C HIS A 93 5.33 -25.30 9.34
N ASP A 94 6.07 -24.65 8.44
CA ASP A 94 5.54 -23.66 7.50
C ASP A 94 4.64 -22.62 8.19
N ILE A 95 5.14 -22.00 9.26
CA ILE A 95 4.45 -20.90 9.96
C ILE A 95 5.10 -19.59 9.54
N ALA A 96 4.34 -18.72 8.89
CA ALA A 96 4.81 -17.40 8.50
C ALA A 96 4.79 -16.46 9.71
N VAL A 97 5.74 -15.52 9.80
CA VAL A 97 5.75 -14.49 10.84
C VAL A 97 5.88 -13.12 10.22
N TYR A 98 4.89 -12.27 10.48
CA TYR A 98 4.84 -10.88 10.05
C TYR A 98 4.95 -9.95 11.27
N ALA A 99 5.77 -8.91 11.20
CA ALA A 99 5.98 -7.94 12.26
C ALA A 99 5.26 -6.62 11.95
N ALA A 100 4.44 -6.16 12.89
CA ALA A 100 3.77 -4.86 12.89
C ALA A 100 4.20 -4.07 14.13
N HIS A 101 5.34 -3.38 14.01
CA HIS A 101 6.01 -2.71 15.12
C HIS A 101 5.62 -1.24 15.22
N THR A 102 6.51 -0.30 14.90
CA THR A 102 6.23 1.14 15.12
C THR A 102 5.05 1.64 14.28
N ASN A 103 4.78 1.06 13.11
CA ASN A 103 3.58 1.36 12.33
C ASN A 103 2.29 1.14 13.14
N MET A 104 2.23 0.13 14.01
CA MET A 104 1.07 -0.15 14.86
C MET A 104 0.96 0.80 16.06
N ASP A 105 2.06 1.47 16.45
CA ASP A 105 2.03 2.50 17.49
C ASP A 105 1.48 3.84 16.96
N ILE A 106 1.67 4.08 15.66
CA ILE A 106 1.43 5.38 15.02
C ILE A 106 0.01 5.49 14.44
N ILE A 107 -0.62 4.37 14.11
CA ILE A 107 -1.97 4.38 13.50
C ILE A 107 -3.04 4.89 14.47
N TRP A 108 -4.08 5.49 13.90
CA TRP A 108 -5.33 5.75 14.62
C TRP A 108 -6.06 4.44 14.91
N GLY A 109 -6.66 4.32 16.09
CA GLY A 109 -7.17 3.07 16.64
C GLY A 109 -6.06 2.08 17.00
N GLY A 110 -4.82 2.54 17.13
CA GLY A 110 -3.64 1.74 17.44
C GLY A 110 -3.41 1.54 18.93
N LEU A 111 -2.20 1.07 19.27
CA LEU A 111 -1.82 0.73 20.64
C LEU A 111 -1.95 1.91 21.62
N ASN A 112 -1.47 3.09 21.20
CA ASN A 112 -1.48 4.29 22.04
C ASN A 112 -2.90 4.80 22.30
N ASP A 113 -3.78 4.73 21.31
CA ASP A 113 -5.19 5.11 21.48
C ASP A 113 -5.89 4.19 22.47
N TRP A 114 -5.59 2.89 22.43
CA TRP A 114 -6.14 1.92 23.37
C TRP A 114 -5.66 2.17 24.80
N PHE A 115 -4.37 2.51 24.99
CA PHE A 115 -3.88 2.94 26.30
C PHE A 115 -4.55 4.23 26.79
N CYS A 116 -4.76 5.20 25.90
CA CYS A 116 -5.46 6.44 26.26
C CYS A 116 -6.89 6.14 26.73
N GLU A 117 -7.61 5.28 26.01
CA GLU A 117 -8.95 4.83 26.39
C GLU A 117 -8.95 4.16 27.77
N MET A 118 -8.04 3.19 28.00
CA MET A 118 -7.92 2.48 29.27
C MET A 118 -7.60 3.41 30.45
N LEU A 119 -6.83 4.47 30.22
CA LEU A 119 -6.45 5.45 31.23
C LEU A 119 -7.47 6.60 31.37
N GLY A 120 -8.52 6.63 30.55
CA GLY A 120 -9.51 7.71 30.55
C GLY A 120 -8.98 9.04 30.01
N ILE A 121 -7.91 9.01 29.22
CA ILE A 121 -7.34 10.17 28.54
C ILE A 121 -8.26 10.52 27.37
N LYS A 122 -8.77 11.75 27.35
CA LYS A 122 -9.73 12.23 26.34
C LYS A 122 -9.09 12.98 25.18
N GLU A 123 -7.80 13.26 25.26
CA GLU A 123 -7.08 13.93 24.18
C GLU A 123 -6.99 13.00 22.98
N SER A 124 -7.39 13.51 21.82
CA SER A 124 -7.53 12.74 20.59
C SER A 124 -6.45 13.08 19.56
N HIS A 125 -5.35 13.70 19.99
CA HIS A 125 -4.27 14.12 19.09
C HIS A 125 -2.96 13.43 19.45
N TYR A 126 -2.12 13.20 18.44
CA TYR A 126 -0.80 12.60 18.65
C TYR A 126 0.08 13.51 19.52
N LEU A 127 0.96 12.90 20.32
CA LEU A 127 1.94 13.64 21.11
C LEU A 127 3.07 14.21 20.22
N VAL A 128 3.57 13.40 19.28
CA VAL A 128 4.63 13.76 18.34
C VAL A 128 4.20 13.38 16.94
N LYS A 129 4.34 14.32 15.99
CA LYS A 129 4.13 14.04 14.58
C LYS A 129 5.35 13.32 14.03
N THR A 130 5.22 12.04 13.68
CA THR A 130 6.30 11.26 13.07
C THR A 130 6.21 11.26 11.55
N HIS A 131 5.00 11.12 11.01
CA HIS A 131 4.78 10.96 9.58
C HIS A 131 3.69 11.91 9.04
N GLU A 132 3.83 12.31 7.77
CA GLU A 132 2.78 12.93 6.96
C GLU A 132 2.93 12.38 5.55
N ALA A 133 1.92 11.70 5.03
CA ALA A 133 1.92 11.31 3.63
C ALA A 133 1.85 12.59 2.78
N ARG A 134 2.78 12.75 1.85
CA ARG A 134 2.74 13.89 0.94
C ARG A 134 1.56 13.78 0.00
N LEU A 135 1.08 14.91 -0.50
CA LEU A 135 0.05 14.90 -1.54
C LEU A 135 0.69 14.93 -2.93
N LYS A 136 0.00 14.32 -3.87
CA LYS A 136 0.32 14.38 -5.30
C LYS A 136 -0.85 14.90 -6.10
N LYS A 137 -0.54 15.63 -7.16
CA LYS A 137 -1.48 16.06 -8.18
C LYS A 137 -1.13 15.36 -9.49
N LEU A 138 -2.04 14.57 -10.02
CA LEU A 138 -1.97 14.06 -11.39
C LEU A 138 -2.74 15.02 -12.29
N ALA A 139 -2.13 15.41 -13.41
CA ALA A 139 -2.82 16.04 -14.53
C ALA A 139 -2.65 15.14 -15.77
N VAL A 140 -3.75 14.56 -16.27
CA VAL A 140 -3.76 13.69 -17.45
C VAL A 140 -4.58 14.31 -18.57
N TYR A 141 -4.17 14.10 -19.81
CA TYR A 141 -4.78 14.71 -21.00
C TYR A 141 -5.41 13.60 -21.85
N VAL A 142 -6.74 13.64 -22.02
CA VAL A 142 -7.49 12.62 -22.78
C VAL A 142 -8.36 13.29 -23.85
N PRO A 143 -8.69 12.61 -24.97
CA PRO A 143 -9.77 13.05 -25.84
C PRO A 143 -11.03 13.37 -25.03
N SER A 144 -11.74 14.43 -25.40
CA SER A 144 -12.84 14.96 -24.58
C SER A 144 -13.95 13.93 -24.31
N ASP A 145 -14.21 13.03 -25.25
CA ASP A 145 -15.20 11.95 -25.12
C ASP A 145 -14.81 10.91 -24.06
N ASN A 146 -13.50 10.72 -23.82
CA ASN A 146 -12.97 9.78 -22.83
C ASN A 146 -12.91 10.39 -21.41
N GLY A 147 -13.20 11.69 -21.25
CA GLY A 147 -13.01 12.39 -19.99
C GLY A 147 -13.80 11.79 -18.81
N LYS A 148 -15.03 11.31 -19.07
CA LYS A 148 -15.86 10.67 -18.04
C LYS A 148 -15.23 9.36 -17.55
N GLN A 149 -14.85 8.49 -18.47
CA GLN A 149 -14.23 7.19 -18.18
C GLN A 149 -12.95 7.37 -17.36
N MET A 150 -12.10 8.33 -17.73
CA MET A 150 -10.86 8.60 -17.00
C MET A 150 -11.13 9.06 -15.56
N ARG A 151 -12.07 10.00 -15.34
CA ARG A 151 -12.44 10.44 -13.98
C ARG A 151 -12.95 9.29 -13.12
N GLU A 152 -13.77 8.41 -13.69
CA GLU A 152 -14.30 7.24 -12.98
C GLU A 152 -13.20 6.23 -12.63
N ALA A 153 -12.25 5.99 -13.55
CA ALA A 153 -11.10 5.11 -13.30
C ALA A 153 -10.21 5.63 -12.16
N LEU A 154 -9.87 6.93 -12.19
CA LEU A 154 -9.09 7.58 -11.14
C LEU A 154 -9.83 7.55 -9.80
N ALA A 155 -11.13 7.88 -9.78
CA ALA A 155 -11.93 7.89 -8.55
C ALA A 155 -12.00 6.51 -7.86
N LYS A 156 -12.09 5.41 -8.63
CA LYS A 156 -12.09 4.04 -8.08
C LYS A 156 -10.83 3.68 -7.29
N THR A 157 -9.73 4.39 -7.52
CA THR A 157 -8.49 4.16 -6.78
C THR A 157 -8.50 4.78 -5.38
N GLY A 158 -9.40 5.76 -5.14
CA GLY A 158 -9.41 6.62 -3.97
C GLY A 158 -8.92 8.05 -4.25
N ALA A 159 -8.38 8.31 -5.44
CA ALA A 159 -7.96 9.65 -5.83
C ALA A 159 -9.14 10.63 -5.84
N GLY A 160 -8.90 11.85 -5.34
CA GLY A 160 -9.95 12.84 -5.15
C GLY A 160 -10.78 12.63 -3.89
N THR A 161 -10.25 11.92 -2.88
CA THR A 161 -10.81 11.90 -1.53
C THR A 161 -10.18 13.04 -0.73
N GLN A 162 -11.00 14.02 -0.30
CA GLN A 162 -10.57 15.19 0.45
C GLN A 162 -11.60 15.54 1.52
N GLY A 163 -11.22 15.37 2.80
CA GLY A 163 -12.16 15.56 3.91
C GLY A 163 -13.43 14.71 3.73
N ASN A 164 -14.60 15.37 3.75
CA ASN A 164 -15.90 14.71 3.59
C ASN A 164 -16.33 14.55 2.12
N TYR A 165 -15.43 14.78 1.16
CA TYR A 165 -15.72 14.70 -0.28
C TYR A 165 -14.94 13.55 -0.92
N ARG A 166 -15.54 12.93 -1.94
CA ARG A 166 -14.95 11.87 -2.76
C ARG A 166 -15.10 12.19 -4.24
N ASN A 167 -14.27 11.57 -5.07
CA ASN A 167 -14.28 11.70 -6.53
C ASN A 167 -14.06 13.15 -7.01
N THR A 168 -13.34 13.97 -6.24
CA THR A 168 -13.06 15.35 -6.61
C THR A 168 -12.02 15.39 -7.73
N SER A 169 -12.34 16.04 -8.84
CA SER A 169 -11.40 16.31 -9.93
C SER A 169 -11.73 17.64 -10.58
N TYR A 170 -10.75 18.30 -11.16
CA TYR A 170 -10.95 19.47 -12.01
C TYR A 170 -10.75 19.10 -13.48
N SER A 171 -11.44 19.77 -14.40
CA SER A 171 -11.30 19.52 -15.83
C SER A 171 -11.21 20.82 -16.60
N LEU A 172 -10.29 20.88 -17.56
CA LEU A 172 -10.12 21.99 -18.48
C LEU A 172 -10.01 21.46 -19.91
N THR A 173 -10.80 22.00 -20.83
CA THR A 173 -10.73 21.64 -22.25
C THR A 173 -9.69 22.48 -22.96
N GLY A 174 -8.90 21.84 -23.84
CA GLY A 174 -7.87 22.46 -24.65
C GLY A 174 -7.67 21.70 -25.97
N VAL A 175 -6.60 22.04 -26.68
CA VAL A 175 -6.21 21.39 -27.94
C VAL A 175 -4.84 20.74 -27.77
N GLY A 176 -4.80 19.41 -27.83
CA GLY A 176 -3.57 18.62 -27.91
C GLY A 176 -3.04 18.64 -29.34
N ARG A 177 -1.71 18.61 -29.50
CA ARG A 177 -1.03 18.57 -30.80
C ARG A 177 0.10 17.57 -30.77
N PHE A 178 0.19 16.74 -31.79
CA PHE A 178 1.25 15.75 -31.93
C PHE A 178 1.44 15.36 -33.40
N THR A 179 2.59 14.74 -33.69
CA THR A 179 2.91 14.17 -35.00
C THR A 179 3.37 12.73 -34.77
N PRO A 180 2.55 11.71 -35.09
CA PRO A 180 2.95 10.31 -34.91
C PRO A 180 4.12 10.00 -35.85
N ASN A 181 5.19 9.41 -35.34
CA ASN A 181 6.28 8.95 -36.20
C ASN A 181 5.95 7.59 -36.85
N LYS A 182 6.80 7.12 -37.76
CA LYS A 182 6.64 5.83 -38.48
C LYS A 182 6.52 4.57 -37.59
N LYS A 183 6.92 4.64 -36.33
CA LYS A 183 6.81 3.53 -35.36
C LYS A 183 5.55 3.63 -34.49
N ALA A 184 4.87 4.77 -34.50
CA ALA A 184 3.67 4.98 -33.71
C ALA A 184 2.48 4.24 -34.34
N ASN A 185 1.61 3.69 -33.50
CA ASN A 185 0.30 3.16 -33.88
C ASN A 185 -0.79 4.02 -33.22
N PRO A 186 -1.00 5.25 -33.71
CA PRO A 186 -1.82 6.22 -33.02
C PRO A 186 -3.29 5.80 -33.00
N THR A 187 -3.94 5.91 -31.84
CA THR A 187 -5.40 5.74 -31.72
C THR A 187 -6.16 6.79 -32.54
N ILE A 188 -5.58 7.98 -32.70
CA ILE A 188 -6.13 9.10 -33.48
C ILE A 188 -5.02 9.65 -34.38
N GLY A 189 -5.30 9.72 -35.69
CA GLY A 189 -4.45 10.40 -36.67
C GLY A 189 -3.62 9.48 -37.56
N THR A 190 -2.78 10.07 -38.40
CA THR A 190 -1.96 9.38 -39.42
C THR A 190 -0.47 9.59 -39.18
N GLN A 191 0.36 8.59 -39.49
CA GLN A 191 1.82 8.69 -39.39
C GLN A 191 2.38 9.84 -40.26
N ASP A 192 3.37 10.53 -39.71
CA ASP A 192 4.07 11.69 -40.27
C ASP A 192 3.15 12.87 -40.65
N GLN A 193 1.94 12.94 -40.07
CA GLN A 193 1.01 14.07 -40.21
C GLN A 193 0.78 14.78 -38.86
N GLU A 194 0.67 16.10 -38.90
CA GLU A 194 0.32 16.89 -37.71
C GLU A 194 -1.16 16.71 -37.37
N GLU A 195 -1.43 16.35 -36.12
CA GLU A 195 -2.78 16.13 -35.61
C GLU A 195 -3.14 17.18 -34.55
N GLN A 196 -4.43 17.55 -34.51
CA GLN A 196 -4.99 18.42 -33.48
C GLN A 196 -6.25 17.79 -32.93
N VAL A 197 -6.30 17.55 -31.62
CA VAL A 197 -7.41 16.88 -30.96
C VAL A 197 -7.94 17.74 -29.82
N GLN A 198 -9.27 17.83 -29.68
CA GLN A 198 -9.88 18.47 -28.53
C GLN A 198 -9.76 17.56 -27.30
N GLU A 199 -8.94 17.97 -26.35
CA GLU A 199 -8.61 17.18 -25.16
C GLU A 199 -9.13 17.83 -23.89
N THR A 200 -9.39 17.01 -22.88
CA THR A 200 -9.69 17.42 -21.52
C THR A 200 -8.50 17.08 -20.63
N ARG A 201 -7.88 18.13 -20.05
CA ARG A 201 -6.95 17.99 -18.93
C ARG A 201 -7.75 17.70 -17.67
N ILE A 202 -7.55 16.53 -17.07
CA ILE A 202 -8.18 16.11 -15.82
C ILE A 202 -7.15 16.16 -14.71
N GLU A 203 -7.47 16.87 -13.64
CA GLU A 203 -6.61 16.98 -12.48
C GLU A 203 -7.23 16.32 -11.25
N VAL A 204 -6.44 15.52 -10.53
CA VAL A 204 -6.85 14.88 -9.29
C VAL A 204 -5.74 14.94 -8.24
N VAL A 205 -6.13 15.08 -6.97
CA VAL A 205 -5.22 15.06 -5.82
C VAL A 205 -5.38 13.75 -5.06
N PHE A 206 -4.27 13.16 -4.60
CA PHE A 206 -4.26 11.92 -3.82
C PHE A 206 -3.01 11.86 -2.92
N PRO A 207 -3.03 11.09 -1.81
CA PRO A 207 -1.83 10.79 -1.03
C PRO A 207 -0.81 10.03 -1.88
N GLU A 208 0.48 10.31 -1.71
CA GLU A 208 1.55 9.67 -2.50
C GLU A 208 1.55 8.14 -2.40
N THR A 209 1.02 7.59 -1.29
CA THR A 209 0.82 6.16 -1.06
C THR A 209 -0.12 5.49 -2.07
N LEU A 210 -0.97 6.26 -2.78
CA LEU A 210 -1.85 5.75 -3.84
C LEU A 210 -1.23 5.85 -5.25
N GLN A 211 -0.02 6.40 -5.41
CA GLN A 211 0.54 6.72 -6.73
C GLN A 211 0.51 5.55 -7.70
N GLU A 212 1.03 4.38 -7.31
CA GLU A 212 1.12 3.24 -8.23
C GLU A 212 -0.26 2.81 -8.72
N LYS A 213 -1.23 2.70 -7.80
CA LYS A 213 -2.62 2.35 -8.12
C LYS A 213 -3.28 3.38 -9.04
N VAL A 214 -3.04 4.67 -8.78
CA VAL A 214 -3.56 5.78 -9.59
C VAL A 214 -3.00 5.74 -11.00
N LEU A 215 -1.68 5.58 -11.14
CA LEU A 215 -1.02 5.52 -12.45
C LEU A 215 -1.44 4.27 -13.24
N GLN A 216 -1.51 3.10 -12.61
CA GLN A 216 -2.00 1.89 -13.27
C GLN A 216 -3.43 2.06 -13.79
N ALA A 217 -4.34 2.62 -12.97
CA ALA A 217 -5.72 2.88 -13.40
C ALA A 217 -5.79 3.91 -14.55
N MET A 218 -4.93 4.94 -14.51
CA MET A 218 -4.80 5.91 -15.59
C MET A 218 -4.37 5.20 -16.88
N TYR A 219 -3.25 4.46 -16.88
CA TYR A 219 -2.75 3.76 -18.06
C TYR A 219 -3.79 2.79 -18.65
N GLN A 220 -4.47 2.00 -17.80
CA GLN A 220 -5.49 1.05 -18.24
C GLN A 220 -6.73 1.72 -18.86
N ALA A 221 -7.10 2.90 -18.38
CA ALA A 221 -8.28 3.62 -18.86
C ALA A 221 -7.99 4.58 -20.02
N HIS A 222 -6.70 4.80 -20.34
CA HIS A 222 -6.31 5.77 -21.35
C HIS A 222 -6.46 5.21 -22.77
N PRO A 223 -7.00 5.98 -23.74
CA PRO A 223 -7.18 5.49 -25.11
C PRO A 223 -5.88 5.45 -25.91
N TYR A 224 -4.87 6.24 -25.55
CA TYR A 224 -3.57 6.26 -26.23
C TYR A 224 -2.60 5.22 -25.64
N GLU A 225 -1.73 4.68 -26.50
CA GLU A 225 -0.65 3.76 -26.14
C GLU A 225 0.35 4.41 -25.17
N GLU A 226 0.67 5.70 -25.39
CA GLU A 226 1.60 6.48 -24.57
C GLU A 226 0.90 7.73 -24.02
N PRO A 227 0.27 7.66 -22.83
CA PRO A 227 -0.42 8.79 -22.21
C PRO A 227 0.54 9.91 -21.79
N ALA A 228 0.22 11.15 -22.17
CA ALA A 228 0.85 12.32 -21.57
C ALA A 228 0.21 12.63 -20.20
N TYR A 229 1.04 12.82 -19.17
CA TYR A 229 0.58 13.29 -17.87
C TYR A 229 1.69 13.98 -17.10
N ASP A 230 1.29 14.82 -16.15
CA ASP A 230 2.16 15.44 -15.16
C ASP A 230 1.85 14.89 -13.76
N SER A 231 2.89 14.67 -12.94
CA SER A 231 2.76 14.27 -11.54
C SER A 231 3.57 15.21 -10.66
N PHE A 232 2.87 15.99 -9.84
CA PHE A 232 3.48 16.96 -8.94
C PHE A 232 3.33 16.51 -7.50
N THR A 233 4.42 16.47 -6.74
CA THR A 233 4.35 16.30 -5.28
C THR A 233 4.23 17.68 -4.63
N PHE A 234 3.28 17.84 -3.72
CA PHE A 234 3.07 19.06 -2.96
C PHE A 234 2.59 18.72 -1.55
N ARG A 235 2.96 19.56 -0.58
CA ARG A 235 2.75 19.34 0.85
C ARG A 235 3.43 18.07 1.35
#